data_AF-A0A7W2TTP7-F1
#
_entry.id   AF-A0A7W2TTP7-F1
#
_cell.length_a   1.000
_cell.length_b   1.000
_cell.length_c   1.000
_cell.angle_alpha   90.00
_cell.angle_beta   90.00
_cell.angle_gamma   90.00
#
_symmetry.space_group_name_H-M   'P 1'
#
loop_
_entity.id
_entity.type
_entity.pdbx_description
1 polymer ?
#
loop_
_entity_poly.entity_id
_entity_poly.type
_entity_poly.pdbx_seq_one_letter_code
_entity_poly.pdbx_strand_id
1 'polypeptide(L)' 'MLSLQEISDQLQIQQNLWDYANAVDMKDFDLLDQVFLPDAEIFYGDQWFNREQAKQWLRESLHAEQIGGYYHLR' A
#
# COMPACT_ATOMS: atom_id res chain seq x y z
N MET A 1 -3.44 -14.10 -27.24
CA MET A 1 -2.49 -14.43 -26.16
C MET A 1 -1.79 -13.15 -25.78
N LEU A 2 -1.57 -12.93 -24.48
CA LEU A 2 -0.77 -11.80 -24.03
C LEU A 2 0.69 -11.99 -24.45
N SER A 3 1.38 -10.89 -24.70
CA SER A 3 2.82 -10.84 -24.88
C SER A 3 3.56 -11.09 -23.56
N LEU A 4 4.85 -11.42 -23.65
CA LEU A 4 5.69 -11.59 -22.46
C LEU A 4 5.75 -10.31 -21.61
N GLN A 5 5.77 -9.14 -22.26
CA GLN A 5 5.74 -7.85 -21.57
C GLN A 5 4.44 -7.68 -20.78
N GLU A 6 3.29 -7.91 -21.42
CA GLU A 6 1.99 -7.79 -20.75
C GLU A 6 1.84 -8.78 -19.58
N ILE A 7 2.38 -10.00 -19.72
CA ILE A 7 2.41 -10.98 -18.61
C ILE A 7 3.30 -10.46 -17.46
N SER A 8 4.48 -9.93 -17.78
CA SER A 8 5.40 -9.34 -16.79
C SER A 8 4.76 -8.17 -16.05
N ASP A 9 4.10 -7.26 -16.78
CA ASP A 9 3.44 -6.09 -16.22
C ASP A 9 2.30 -6.50 -15.28
N GLN A 10 1.50 -7.50 -15.68
CA GLN A 10 0.44 -8.04 -14.82
C GLN A 10 0.97 -8.65 -13.53
N LEU A 11 2.07 -9.41 -13.60
CA LEU A 11 2.72 -9.98 -12.42
C LEU A 11 3.28 -8.87 -11.51
N GLN A 12 3.87 -7.83 -12.08
CA GLN A 12 4.40 -6.71 -11.30
C GLN A 12 3.30 -5.92 -10.58
N ILE A 13 2.15 -5.68 -11.23
CA ILE A 13 1.00 -5.04 -10.59
C ILE A 13 0.47 -5.90 -9.44
N GLN A 14 0.38 -7.22 -9.62
CA GLN A 14 -0.07 -8.13 -8.56
C GLN A 14 0.90 -8.13 -7.37
N GLN A 15 2.20 -8.11 -7.63
CA GLN A 15 3.22 -8.02 -6.58
C GLN A 15 3.09 -6.69 -5.81
N ASN A 16 2.94 -5.56 -6.51
CA ASN A 16 2.76 -4.25 -5.86
C ASN A 16 1.52 -4.20 -4.96
N LEU A 17 0.41 -4.83 -5.37
CA LEU A 17 -0.80 -4.94 -4.54
C LEU A 17 -0.55 -5.79 -3.29
N TRP A 18 0.18 -6.89 -3.43
CA TRP A 18 0.55 -7.75 -2.30
C TRP A 18 1.49 -7.01 -1.33
N ASP A 19 2.52 -6.32 -1.84
CA ASP A 19 3.47 -5.56 -1.02
C ASP A 19 2.76 -4.43 -0.26
N TYR A 20 1.85 -3.70 -0.91
CA TYR A 20 1.02 -2.69 -0.26
C TYR A 20 0.20 -3.28 0.89
N ALA A 21 -0.50 -4.40 0.64
CA ALA A 21 -1.34 -5.05 1.64
C ALA A 21 -0.51 -5.49 2.86
N ASN A 22 0.66 -6.09 2.64
CA ASN A 22 1.55 -6.51 3.72
C ASN A 22 2.13 -5.32 4.50
N ALA A 23 2.55 -4.24 3.82
CA ALA A 23 3.05 -3.04 4.47
C ALA A 23 2.02 -2.46 5.45
N VAL A 24 0.74 -2.42 5.04
CA VAL A 24 -0.36 -1.93 5.88
C VAL A 24 -0.70 -2.91 7.01
N ASP A 25 -0.88 -4.20 6.71
CA ASP A 25 -1.27 -5.22 7.70
C ASP A 25 -0.20 -5.44 8.78
N MET A 26 1.08 -5.43 8.39
CA MET A 26 2.21 -5.57 9.32
C MET A 26 2.54 -4.27 10.04
N LYS A 27 1.88 -3.15 9.67
CA LYS A 27 2.18 -1.79 10.14
C LYS A 27 3.64 -1.37 9.88
N ASP A 28 4.25 -1.92 8.84
CA ASP A 28 5.59 -1.56 8.36
C ASP A 28 5.47 -0.58 7.18
N PHE A 29 5.10 0.66 7.51
CA PHE A 29 4.78 1.68 6.50
C PHE A 29 6.00 2.19 5.73
N ASP A 30 7.22 1.90 6.17
CA ASP A 30 8.43 2.27 5.43
C ASP A 30 8.56 1.44 4.14
N LEU A 31 7.93 0.25 4.08
CA LEU A 31 7.83 -0.55 2.85
C LEU A 31 7.04 0.15 1.74
N LEU A 32 6.20 1.14 2.06
CA LEU A 32 5.47 1.91 1.06
C LEU A 32 6.39 2.73 0.14
N ASP A 33 7.64 2.96 0.52
CA ASP A 33 8.65 3.59 -0.34
C ASP A 33 9.04 2.72 -1.54
N GLN A 34 8.79 1.41 -1.48
CA GLN A 34 9.03 0.47 -2.57
C GLN A 34 7.79 0.30 -3.49
N VAL A 35 6.61 0.65 -2.97
CA VAL A 35 5.34 0.53 -3.70
C VAL A 35 4.99 1.81 -4.45
N PHE A 36 5.20 2.96 -3.81
CA PHE A 36 4.82 4.26 -4.36
C PHE A 36 6.03 5.02 -4.92
N LEU A 37 5.81 5.63 -6.08
CA LEU A 37 6.74 6.61 -6.63
C LEU A 37 6.95 7.78 -5.63
N PRO A 38 8.11 8.45 -5.67
CA PRO A 38 8.39 9.58 -4.78
C PRO A 38 7.39 10.74 -4.88
N ASP A 39 6.76 10.90 -6.04
CA ASP A 39 5.77 11.92 -6.37
C ASP A 39 4.33 11.37 -6.42
N ALA A 40 4.08 10.18 -5.88
CA ALA A 40 2.75 9.60 -5.85
C ALA A 40 1.76 10.46 -5.04
N GLU A 41 0.60 10.71 -5.65
CA GLU A 41 -0.56 11.30 -4.99
C GLU A 41 -1.51 10.17 -4.55
N ILE A 42 -1.75 10.08 -3.25
CA ILE A 42 -2.51 9.00 -2.62
C ILE A 42 -3.81 9.58 -2.07
N PHE A 43 -4.94 8.96 -2.39
CA PHE A 43 -6.25 9.39 -1.93
C PHE A 43 -6.84 8.40 -0.93
N TYR A 44 -7.13 8.88 0.27
CA TYR A 44 -7.89 8.14 1.28
C TYR A 44 -9.18 8.89 1.58
N GLY A 45 -10.30 8.35 1.08
CA GLY A 45 -11.66 8.81 1.43
C GLY A 45 -12.00 10.19 0.88
N ASP A 46 -11.58 11.24 1.57
CA ASP A 46 -11.89 12.65 1.30
C ASP A 46 -10.64 13.54 1.17
N GLN A 47 -9.45 12.99 1.42
CA GLN A 47 -8.20 13.74 1.45
C GLN A 47 -7.11 13.12 0.57
N TRP A 48 -6.35 14.00 -0.09
CA TRP A 48 -5.13 13.66 -0.82
C TRP A 48 -3.90 13.82 0.07
N PHE A 49 -2.94 12.91 -0.13
CA PHE A 49 -1.69 12.85 0.61
C PHE A 49 -0.54 12.61 -0.38
N ASN A 50 0.62 13.20 -0.10
CA ASN A 50 1.88 12.67 -0.65
C ASN A 50 2.31 11.41 0.12
N ARG A 51 3.31 10.71 -0.39
CA ARG A 51 3.82 9.47 0.21
C ARG A 51 4.17 9.58 1.70
N GLU A 52 4.86 10.64 2.12
CA GLU A 52 5.25 10.83 3.52
C GLU A 52 4.05 11.14 4.41
N GLN A 53 3.12 11.97 3.94
CA GLN A 53 1.90 12.28 4.66
C GLN A 53 0.99 11.04 4.80
N ALA A 54 0.92 10.20 3.77
CA ALA A 54 0.17 8.95 3.81
C ALA A 54 0.74 7.98 4.85
N LYS A 55 2.08 7.81 4.90
CA LYS A 55 2.75 7.00 5.94
C LYS A 55 2.42 7.50 7.34
N GLN A 56 2.47 8.81 7.56
CA GLN A 56 2.14 9.40 8.86
C GLN A 56 0.67 9.19 9.23
N TRP A 57 -0.23 9.44 8.28
CA TRP A 57 -1.67 9.26 8.47
C TRP A 57 -2.03 7.80 8.77
N LEU A 58 -1.40 6.84 8.09
CA LEU A 58 -1.61 5.41 8.34
C LEU A 58 -1.14 5.01 9.74
N ARG A 59 0.02 5.52 10.19
CA ARG A 59 0.49 5.31 11.58
C ARG A 59 -0.58 5.79 12.55
N GLU A 60 -0.96 7.06 12.47
CA GLU A 60 -1.95 7.65 13.38
C GLU A 60 -3.30 6.93 13.34
N SER A 61 -3.80 6.59 12.16
CA SER A 61 -5.12 5.97 11.96
C SER A 61 -5.17 4.52 12.43
N LEU A 62 -4.08 3.75 12.24
CA LEU A 62 -4.00 2.33 12.61
C LEU A 62 -3.42 2.09 14.02
N HIS A 63 -2.93 3.14 14.70
CA HIS A 63 -2.60 3.09 16.12
C HIS A 63 -3.83 3.19 17.03
N ALA A 64 -4.96 3.68 16.54
CA ALA A 64 -6.22 3.62 17.28
C ALA A 64 -6.57 2.15 17.55
N GLU A 65 -6.76 1.78 18.82
CA GLU A 65 -7.03 0.42 19.34
C GLU A 65 -8.22 -0.32 18.68
N GLN A 66 -8.92 0.30 17.73
CA GLN A 66 -10.08 -0.24 17.04
C GLN A 66 -9.76 -1.10 15.80
N ILE A 67 -8.54 -1.05 15.25
CA ILE A 67 -8.15 -1.83 14.06
C ILE A 67 -7.14 -2.91 14.47
N GLY A 68 -7.66 -3.93 15.15
CA GLY A 68 -6.89 -5.03 15.74
C GLY A 68 -7.12 -6.36 15.03
N GLY A 69 -6.68 -6.49 13.78
CA GLY A 69 -6.67 -7.79 13.09
C GLY A 69 -6.02 -7.74 11.70
N TYR A 70 -5.29 -8.80 11.36
CA TYR A 70 -4.88 -9.11 9.99
C TYR A 70 -6.13 -9.43 9.17
N TYR A 71 -6.49 -8.56 8.21
CA TYR A 71 -7.73 -8.74 7.43
C TYR A 71 -7.54 -9.67 6.22
N HIS A 72 -6.29 -9.96 5.82
CA HIS A 72 -5.99 -10.82 4.67
C HIS A 72 -5.73 -12.30 5.00
N LEU A 73 -5.70 -12.68 6.29
CA LEU A 73 -5.44 -14.06 6.75
C LEU A 73 -6.68 -14.76 7.35
N ARG A 74 -7.89 -14.30 7.01
CA ARG A 74 -9.15 -15.00 7.35
C ARG A 74 -9.81 -15.62 6.14
#